data_AF-A0A0G1G7I0-F1
#
_entry.id   AF-A0A0G1G7I0-F1
#
_cell.length_a   1.000
_cell.length_b   1.000
_cell.length_c   1.000
_cell.angle_alpha   90.00
_cell.angle_beta   90.00
_cell.angle_gamma   90.00
#
_symmetry.space_group_name_H-M   'P 1'
#
loop_
_entity.id
_entity.type
_entity.pdbx_description
1 polymer ?
#
loop_
_entity_poly.entity_id
_entity_poly.type
_entity_poly.pdbx_seq_one_letter_code
_entity_poly.pdbx_strand_id
1 'polypeptide(L)'
;MAEDYGLKISVEGVSVFSATDIQTAFKNDSSLLKVVQSGTGTFGVSGIVTVTHSLGYVPQFLVFQEVAYDFGNGDVSIVSTGDVYDQAIAGADTTTLKLLGNNGKSYQYYIFY
;
A
#
# COMPACT_ATOMS: atom_id res chain seq x y z
N MET A 1 -12.94 18.54 -4.10
CA MET A 1 -13.63 17.31 -3.69
C MET A 1 -12.55 16.25 -3.61
N ALA A 2 -12.30 15.67 -2.43
CA ALA A 2 -11.36 14.56 -2.32
C ALA A 2 -12.08 13.33 -2.86
N GLU A 3 -11.54 12.70 -3.90
CA GLU A 3 -12.05 11.40 -4.33
C GLU A 3 -11.62 10.38 -3.27
N ASP A 4 -12.59 9.74 -2.63
CA ASP A 4 -12.34 8.73 -1.60
C ASP A 4 -11.89 7.43 -2.28
N TYR A 5 -10.58 7.24 -2.41
CA TYR A 5 -9.98 5.99 -2.90
C TYR A 5 -9.83 5.00 -1.75
N GLY A 6 -10.20 3.73 -1.97
CA GLY A 6 -10.11 2.69 -0.94
C GLY A 6 -10.33 1.28 -1.49
N LEU A 7 -10.09 0.28 -0.65
CA LEU A 7 -10.30 -1.14 -0.98
C LEU A 7 -11.71 -1.57 -0.52
N LYS A 8 -12.45 -2.24 -1.40
CA LYS A 8 -13.74 -2.88 -1.09
C LYS A 8 -13.71 -4.32 -1.58
N ILE A 9 -13.94 -5.27 -0.67
CA ILE A 9 -13.97 -6.71 -1.00
C ILE A 9 -15.36 -7.24 -0.69
N SER A 10 -16.10 -7.75 -1.67
CA SER A 10 -17.40 -8.38 -1.44
C SER A 10 -17.24 -9.87 -1.13
N VAL A 11 -18.26 -10.44 -0.48
CA VAL A 11 -18.40 -11.90 -0.37
C VAL A 11 -18.75 -12.52 -1.73
N GLU A 12 -18.45 -13.81 -1.89
CA GLU A 12 -18.70 -14.54 -3.13
C GLU A 12 -20.17 -14.41 -3.58
N GLY A 13 -20.39 -14.18 -4.88
CA GLY A 13 -21.72 -14.03 -5.48
C GLY A 13 -22.36 -12.65 -5.35
N VAL A 14 -21.69 -11.66 -4.76
CA VAL A 14 -22.19 -10.29 -4.62
C VAL A 14 -21.25 -9.28 -5.29
N SER A 15 -21.80 -8.37 -6.11
CA SER A 15 -21.02 -7.32 -6.77
C SER A 15 -20.55 -6.25 -5.79
N VAL A 16 -19.30 -5.81 -5.91
CA VAL A 16 -18.70 -4.76 -5.05
C VAL A 16 -19.44 -3.42 -5.17
N PHE A 17 -20.06 -3.14 -6.32
CA PHE A 17 -20.78 -1.90 -6.60
C PHE A 17 -22.20 -1.87 -6.02
N SER A 18 -22.78 -3.03 -5.73
CA SER A 18 -24.13 -3.16 -5.16
C SER A 18 -24.15 -3.79 -3.76
N ALA A 19 -22.99 -4.19 -3.24
CA ALA A 19 -22.86 -4.78 -1.91
C ALA A 19 -23.17 -3.75 -0.83
N THR A 20 -24.11 -4.09 0.06
CA THR A 20 -24.31 -3.38 1.33
C THR A 20 -23.13 -3.61 2.26
N ASP A 21 -22.95 -2.76 3.27
CA ASP A 21 -21.79 -2.80 4.17
C ASP A 21 -21.63 -4.15 4.87
N ILE A 22 -22.73 -4.82 5.22
CA ILE A 22 -22.74 -6.16 5.85
C ILE A 22 -22.30 -7.25 4.88
N GLN A 23 -22.49 -7.05 3.57
CA GLN A 23 -22.12 -8.00 2.51
C GLN A 23 -20.71 -7.73 1.96
N THR A 24 -19.99 -6.83 2.61
CA THR A 24 -18.64 -6.44 2.26
C THR A 24 -17.68 -7.03 3.30
N ALA A 25 -16.77 -7.90 2.87
CA ALA A 25 -15.75 -8.49 3.72
C ALA A 25 -14.74 -7.44 4.23
N PHE A 26 -14.57 -6.33 3.48
CA PHE A 26 -13.69 -5.24 3.86
C PHE A 26 -14.18 -3.90 3.30
N LYS A 27 -14.29 -2.87 4.15
CA LYS A 27 -14.63 -1.49 3.77
C LYS A 27 -13.69 -0.49 4.47
N ASN A 28 -13.31 0.55 3.74
CA ASN A 28 -12.34 1.57 4.19
C ASN A 28 -12.79 2.38 5.43
N ASP A 29 -14.10 2.46 5.70
CA ASP A 29 -14.66 3.13 6.90
C ASP A 29 -14.89 2.17 8.08
N SER A 30 -14.61 0.87 7.92
CA SER A 30 -14.75 -0.08 9.02
C SER A 30 -13.58 0.09 9.98
N SER A 31 -13.86 0.28 11.27
CA SER A 31 -12.84 0.39 12.33
C SER A 31 -12.13 -0.94 12.67
N LEU A 32 -12.33 -1.96 11.82
CA LEU A 32 -11.77 -3.29 11.99
C LEU A 32 -10.26 -3.31 11.78
N LEU A 33 -9.75 -2.46 10.87
CA LEU A 33 -8.31 -2.28 10.71
C LEU A 33 -7.83 -1.10 11.54
N LYS A 34 -7.19 -1.47 12.65
CA LYS A 34 -6.52 -0.58 13.57
C LYS A 34 -5.25 -0.02 12.93
N VAL A 35 -5.36 1.11 12.25
CA VAL A 35 -4.20 1.84 11.69
C VAL A 35 -3.51 2.61 12.81
N VAL A 36 -2.23 2.32 13.06
CA VAL A 36 -1.41 3.06 14.03
C VAL A 36 -0.75 4.29 13.41
N GLN A 37 -0.41 4.21 12.12
CA GLN A 37 0.33 5.25 11.42
C GLN A 37 0.03 5.17 9.93
N SER A 38 -0.15 6.33 9.30
CA SER A 38 -0.27 6.44 7.85
C SER A 38 0.41 7.72 7.38
N GLY A 39 0.68 7.79 6.08
CA GLY A 39 1.24 8.97 5.47
C GLY A 39 1.37 8.87 3.97
N THR A 40 1.68 9.99 3.36
CA THR A 40 1.94 10.13 1.93
C THR A 40 3.26 10.84 1.69
N GLY A 41 3.79 10.74 0.48
CA GLY A 41 4.96 11.50 0.08
C GLY A 41 5.38 11.21 -1.34
N THR A 42 6.55 11.72 -1.70
CA THR A 42 7.17 11.52 -3.01
C THR A 42 8.58 10.99 -2.80
N PHE A 43 8.97 9.98 -3.58
CA PHE A 43 10.32 9.45 -3.54
C PHE A 43 11.32 10.48 -4.05
N GLY A 44 12.41 10.68 -3.30
CA GLY A 44 13.55 11.48 -3.74
C GLY A 44 14.48 10.70 -4.68
N VAL A 45 15.63 11.30 -5.00
CA VAL A 45 16.60 10.75 -5.96
C VAL A 45 17.10 9.34 -5.60
N SER A 46 17.20 9.02 -4.30
CA SER A 46 17.60 7.69 -3.84
C SER A 46 16.52 6.62 -4.01
N GLY A 47 15.26 7.01 -4.23
CA GLY A 47 14.13 6.09 -4.28
C GLY A 47 13.78 5.44 -2.94
N ILE A 48 14.49 5.73 -1.85
CA ILE A 48 14.31 5.08 -0.55
C ILE A 48 13.64 6.03 0.44
N VAL A 49 12.56 5.56 1.05
CA VAL A 49 11.88 6.22 2.17
C VAL A 49 11.92 5.30 3.38
N THR A 50 12.29 5.85 4.54
CA THR A 50 12.24 5.15 5.82
C THR A 50 11.22 5.83 6.72
N VAL A 51 10.25 5.06 7.18
CA VAL A 51 9.20 5.48 8.10
C VAL A 51 9.44 4.80 9.44
N THR A 52 9.76 5.57 10.46
CA THR A 52 9.95 5.04 11.82
C THR A 52 8.60 4.79 12.50
N HIS A 53 8.50 3.71 13.27
CA HIS A 53 7.38 3.36 14.14
C HIS A 53 7.87 2.76 15.48
N SER A 54 7.00 2.76 16.50
CA SER A 54 7.37 2.39 17.89
C SER A 54 6.64 1.15 18.42
N LEU A 55 6.23 0.25 17.54
CA LEU A 55 5.42 -0.93 17.90
C LEU A 55 6.19 -2.03 18.65
N GLY A 56 7.51 -2.14 18.47
CA GLY A 56 8.33 -3.17 19.12
C GLY A 56 8.18 -4.57 18.52
N TYR A 57 7.41 -4.72 17.45
CA TYR A 57 7.26 -5.92 16.63
C TYR A 57 7.18 -5.52 15.14
N VAL A 58 7.35 -6.50 14.24
CA VAL A 58 7.19 -6.26 12.79
C VAL A 58 5.71 -6.11 12.46
N PRO A 59 5.25 -4.95 11.97
CA PRO A 59 3.83 -4.70 11.74
C PRO A 59 3.30 -5.35 10.47
N GLN A 60 1.98 -5.48 10.40
CA GLN A 60 1.29 -5.59 9.11
C GLN A 60 1.20 -4.19 8.49
N PHE A 61 1.38 -4.09 7.18
CA PHE A 61 1.33 -2.81 6.48
C PHE A 61 0.73 -2.95 5.09
N LEU A 62 0.27 -1.82 4.54
CA LEU A 62 -0.19 -1.69 3.15
C LEU A 62 0.47 -0.46 2.53
N VAL A 63 0.95 -0.58 1.29
CA VAL A 63 1.60 0.52 0.58
C VAL A 63 1.06 0.59 -0.85
N PHE A 64 0.71 1.80 -1.26
CA PHE A 64 0.43 2.16 -2.64
C PHE A 64 1.59 3.01 -3.15
N GLN A 65 2.14 2.66 -4.30
CA GLN A 65 3.23 3.39 -4.92
C GLN A 65 2.88 3.63 -6.39
N GLU A 66 3.14 4.84 -6.86
CA GLU A 66 3.15 5.13 -8.28
C GLU A 66 4.45 4.58 -8.89
N VAL A 67 4.34 3.82 -9.97
CA VAL A 67 5.49 3.26 -10.70
C VAL A 67 5.71 3.99 -12.02
N ALA A 68 6.95 4.02 -12.49
CA ALA A 68 7.32 4.78 -13.70
C ALA A 68 6.86 4.14 -15.02
N TYR A 69 6.57 2.84 -15.02
CA TYR A 69 6.14 2.11 -16.21
C TYR A 69 4.65 1.77 -16.19
N ASP A 70 4.00 2.01 -17.32
CA ASP A 70 2.74 1.39 -17.68
C ASP A 70 3.08 0.01 -18.26
N PHE A 71 2.93 -1.06 -17.47
CA PHE A 71 3.07 -2.44 -17.97
C PHE A 71 1.90 -2.80 -18.90
N GLY A 72 1.38 -1.88 -19.71
CA GLY A 72 0.26 -2.08 -20.65
C GLY A 72 -1.06 -2.59 -20.05
N ASN A 73 -1.08 -3.00 -18.78
CA ASN A 73 -2.14 -3.73 -18.10
C ASN A 73 -2.07 -3.59 -16.55
N GLY A 74 -1.18 -2.77 -15.99
CA GLY A 74 -1.12 -2.55 -14.53
C GLY A 74 -0.64 -3.76 -13.69
N ASP A 75 0.17 -4.64 -14.28
CA ASP A 75 0.63 -5.86 -13.62
C ASP A 75 1.64 -5.58 -12.50
N VAL A 76 1.33 -6.03 -11.28
CA VAL A 76 2.26 -6.07 -10.14
C VAL A 76 3.15 -7.31 -10.29
N SER A 77 4.43 -7.11 -10.61
CA SER A 77 5.39 -8.21 -10.76
C SER A 77 6.20 -8.43 -9.49
N ILE A 78 6.15 -9.65 -8.94
CA ILE A 78 7.10 -10.12 -7.93
C ILE A 78 8.31 -10.68 -8.69
N VAL A 79 9.27 -9.82 -9.02
CA VAL A 79 10.44 -10.20 -9.82
C VAL A 79 11.47 -10.87 -8.91
N SER A 80 11.84 -12.13 -9.23
CA SER A 80 13.00 -12.77 -8.61
C SER A 80 14.29 -12.17 -9.19
N THR A 81 14.99 -11.38 -8.38
CA THR A 81 16.42 -11.01 -8.48
C THR A 81 17.08 -11.29 -9.84
N GLY A 82 16.85 -10.42 -10.82
CA GLY A 82 17.49 -10.55 -12.13
C GLY A 82 17.39 -9.29 -12.98
N ASP A 83 16.21 -8.67 -13.00
CA ASP A 83 15.97 -7.44 -13.76
C ASP A 83 15.86 -6.24 -12.81
N VAL A 84 16.93 -5.45 -12.73
CA VAL A 84 17.07 -4.29 -11.83
C VAL A 84 16.55 -3.02 -12.50
N TYR A 85 15.26 -2.98 -12.85
CA TYR A 85 14.62 -1.75 -13.32
C TYR A 85 13.26 -1.60 -12.65
N ASP A 86 13.08 -0.49 -11.93
CA ASP A 86 11.81 0.05 -11.41
C ASP A 86 10.99 -0.86 -10.47
N GLN A 87 11.57 -1.23 -9.32
CA GLN A 87 10.89 -2.05 -8.31
C GLN A 87 10.15 -1.18 -7.27
N ALA A 88 8.84 -1.41 -7.13
CA ALA A 88 8.05 -0.99 -5.98
C ALA A 88 8.16 -2.05 -4.88
N ILE A 89 8.99 -1.79 -3.86
CA ILE A 89 9.21 -2.73 -2.75
C ILE A 89 8.85 -2.06 -1.44
N ALA A 90 8.21 -2.81 -0.55
CA ALA A 90 8.00 -2.40 0.83
C ALA A 90 8.38 -3.56 1.76
N GLY A 91 9.07 -3.22 2.85
CA GLY A 91 9.44 -4.18 3.89
C GLY A 91 9.52 -3.49 5.24
N ALA A 92 9.16 -4.20 6.31
CA ALA A 92 9.21 -3.66 7.66
C ALA A 92 10.09 -4.52 8.57
N ASP A 93 10.69 -3.87 9.56
CA ASP A 93 11.31 -4.49 10.70
C ASP A 93 10.60 -4.04 11.99
N THR A 94 11.21 -4.27 13.15
CA THR A 94 10.59 -3.95 14.45
C THR A 94 10.45 -2.45 14.72
N THR A 95 11.13 -1.59 13.95
CA THR A 95 11.19 -0.13 14.19
C THR A 95 10.96 0.71 12.94
N THR A 96 11.04 0.13 11.74
CA THR A 96 10.93 0.86 10.48
C THR A 96 10.14 0.12 9.42
N LEU A 97 9.36 0.88 8.65
CA LEU A 97 8.86 0.50 7.33
C LEU A 97 9.75 1.18 6.28
N LYS A 98 10.32 0.41 5.36
CA LYS A 98 11.15 0.89 4.26
C LYS A 98 10.43 0.71 2.94
N LEU A 99 10.40 1.78 2.15
CA LEU A 99 9.81 1.80 0.82
C LEU A 99 10.93 2.08 -0.19
N LEU A 100 10.98 1.28 -1.25
CA LEU A 100 11.78 1.54 -2.44
C LEU A 100 10.83 1.83 -3.59
N GLY A 101 11.04 2.94 -4.29
CA GLY A 101 10.27 3.33 -5.46
C GLY A 101 11.05 4.30 -6.35
N ASN A 102 10.37 4.82 -7.38
CA ASN A 102 11.01 5.64 -8.41
C ASN A 102 11.06 7.12 -8.03
N ASN A 103 12.18 7.79 -8.33
CA ASN A 103 12.33 9.23 -8.10
C ASN A 103 11.18 10.05 -8.72
N GLY A 104 10.60 10.95 -7.92
CA GLY A 104 9.49 11.80 -8.33
C GLY A 104 8.12 11.11 -8.33
N LYS A 105 8.04 9.82 -7.95
CA LYS A 105 6.77 9.10 -7.83
C LYS A 105 6.17 9.19 -6.44
N SER A 106 4.84 9.19 -6.39
CA SER A 106 4.10 9.32 -5.13
C SER A 106 3.94 7.98 -4.42
N TYR A 107 3.83 8.01 -3.10
CA TYR A 107 3.48 6.85 -2.28
C TYR A 107 2.47 7.21 -1.19
N GLN A 108 1.76 6.20 -0.74
CA GLN A 108 0.90 6.21 0.44
C GLN A 108 1.10 4.92 1.23
N TYR A 109 1.14 5.01 2.55
CA TYR A 109 1.32 3.84 3.40
C TYR A 109 0.37 3.84 4.59
N TYR A 110 0.12 2.63 5.09
CA TYR A 110 -0.65 2.34 6.30
C TYR A 110 0.08 1.26 7.10
N ILE A 111 0.27 1.50 8.40
CA ILE A 111 0.80 0.54 9.36
C ILE A 111 -0.33 0.16 10.30
N PHE A 112 -0.56 -1.14 10.47
CA PHE A 112 -1.62 -1.69 11.31
C PHE A 112 -1.04 -2.24 12.63
N TYR A 113 -1.87 -2.28 13.69
CA TYR A 113 -1.51 -2.83 15.00
C TYR A 113 -2.47 -3.91 15.50
#